data_AF-A0A7Y3V873-F1
#
_entry.id   AF-A0A7Y3V873-F1
#
_cell.length_a   1.000
_cell.length_b   1.000
_cell.length_c   1.000
_cell.angle_alpha   90.00
_cell.angle_beta   90.00
_cell.angle_gamma   90.00
#
_symmetry.space_group_name_H-M   'P 1'
#
loop_
_entity.id
_entity.type
_entity.pdbx_description
1 polymer ?
#
loop_
_entity_poly.entity_id
_entity_poly.type
_entity_poly.pdbx_seq_one_letter_code
_entity_poly.pdbx_strand_id
1 'polypeptide(L)' 'MAESTQTPAAVRNPSAYGWCAWHENYARGVRLIRVIEQGSGPSPALFACPSCRMAYDLVPLDDQS' A
#
# COMPACT_ATOMS: atom_id res chain seq x y z
N MET A 1 43.19 6.11 7.62
CA MET A 1 42.75 5.94 6.23
C MET A 1 41.26 5.68 6.26
N ALA A 2 40.49 6.42 5.45
CA ALA A 2 39.03 6.34 5.29
C ALA A 2 38.61 4.88 5.05
N GLU A 3 37.43 4.40 5.44
CA GLU A 3 36.13 4.98 5.15
C GLU A 3 35.07 4.15 5.88
N SER A 4 34.20 4.81 6.66
CA SER A 4 32.93 4.21 7.05
C SER A 4 32.09 4.09 5.79
N THR A 5 32.20 2.96 5.09
CA THR A 5 31.23 2.57 4.05
C THR A 5 29.92 2.26 4.77
N GLN A 6 29.20 3.31 5.12
CA GLN A 6 27.76 3.24 5.23
C GLN A 6 27.25 3.40 3.81
N THR A 7 27.14 2.28 3.09
CA THR A 7 26.24 2.21 1.95
C THR A 7 24.89 2.70 2.46
N PRO A 8 24.31 3.79 1.95
CA PRO A 8 22.89 4.02 2.12
C PRO A 8 22.21 2.98 1.22
N ALA A 9 22.23 1.72 1.67
CA ALA A 9 21.42 0.68 1.06
C ALA A 9 20.00 1.16 1.35
N ALA A 10 19.43 1.76 0.31
CA ALA A 10 18.12 2.35 0.16
C ALA A 10 17.29 2.26 1.44
N VAL A 11 16.70 3.39 1.85
CA VAL A 11 15.41 3.32 2.53
C VAL A 11 14.55 2.42 1.65
N ARG A 12 14.52 1.13 1.96
CA ARG A 12 13.62 0.16 1.37
C ARG A 12 12.36 0.54 2.10
N ASN A 13 11.76 1.66 1.67
CA ASN A 13 10.40 2.00 2.04
C ASN A 13 9.69 0.67 1.90
N PRO A 14 9.12 0.12 2.99
CA PRO A 14 8.43 -1.14 2.90
C PRO A 14 7.24 -0.86 2.00
N SER A 15 7.43 -1.07 0.69
CA SER A 15 6.38 -0.98 -0.30
C SER A 15 5.45 -2.10 0.08
N ALA A 16 4.42 -1.76 0.86
CA ALA A 16 3.49 -2.68 1.45
C ALA A 16 3.06 -3.69 0.37
N TYR A 17 3.34 -4.96 0.60
CA TYR A 17 2.96 -6.02 -0.33
C TYR A 17 1.66 -6.62 0.16
N GLY A 18 0.68 -6.72 -0.73
CA GLY A 18 -0.63 -7.23 -0.35
C GLY A 18 -1.54 -7.40 -1.55
N TRP A 19 -2.74 -7.85 -1.25
CA TRP A 19 -3.79 -8.08 -2.23
C TRP A 19 -4.39 -6.76 -2.69
N CYS A 20 -4.48 -6.54 -4.01
CA CYS A 20 -5.26 -5.44 -4.54
C CYS A 20 -6.67 -5.90 -4.90
N ALA A 21 -7.68 -5.23 -4.35
CA ALA A 21 -9.08 -5.56 -4.59
C ALA A 21 -9.61 -5.13 -5.97
N TRP A 22 -8.90 -4.24 -6.69
CA TRP A 22 -9.37 -3.71 -7.98
C TRP A 22 -9.02 -4.59 -9.17
N HIS A 23 -7.82 -5.17 -9.17
CA HIS A 23 -7.34 -6.08 -10.21
C HIS A 23 -7.16 -7.51 -9.69
N GLU A 24 -7.64 -7.76 -8.46
CA GLU A 24 -7.72 -9.07 -7.82
C GLU A 24 -6.43 -9.87 -7.91
N ASN A 25 -5.31 -9.20 -7.64
CA ASN A 25 -3.99 -9.82 -7.67
C ASN A 25 -3.06 -9.15 -6.65
N TYR A 26 -1.99 -9.86 -6.28
CA TYR A 26 -0.97 -9.31 -5.40
C TYR A 26 -0.14 -8.22 -6.07
N ALA A 27 0.14 -7.16 -5.32
CA ALA A 27 0.92 -6.03 -5.80
C ALA A 27 1.79 -5.43 -4.68
N ARG A 28 2.82 -4.68 -5.08
CA ARG A 28 3.70 -3.93 -4.18
C ARG A 28 3.24 -2.49 -4.08
N GLY A 29 3.44 -1.89 -2.91
CA GLY A 29 3.00 -0.52 -2.63
C GLY A 29 1.48 -0.39 -2.49
N VAL A 30 0.79 -1.47 -2.12
CA VAL A 30 -0.66 -1.39 -1.88
C VAL A 30 -0.94 -0.44 -0.70
N ARG A 31 -1.97 0.38 -0.85
CA ARG A 31 -2.44 1.33 0.17
C ARG A 31 -3.89 1.03 0.49
N LEU A 32 -4.25 1.23 1.76
CA LEU A 32 -5.64 1.08 2.21
C LEU A 32 -6.48 2.18 1.58
N ILE A 33 -7.55 1.80 0.89
CA ILE A 33 -8.49 2.73 0.23
C ILE A 33 -9.80 2.82 0.99
N ARG A 34 -10.26 1.72 1.58
CA ARG A 34 -11.51 1.69 2.33
C ARG A 34 -11.48 0.56 3.35
N VAL A 35 -11.91 0.83 4.57
CA VAL A 35 -12.27 -0.20 5.54
C VAL A 35 -13.79 -0.35 5.47
N ILE A 36 -14.29 -1.54 5.14
CA ILE A 36 -15.73 -1.81 5.18
C ILE A 36 -16.04 -2.35 6.57
N GLU A 37 -16.41 -1.46 7.49
CA GLU A 37 -16.89 -1.86 8.82
C GLU A 37 -18.23 -2.60 8.68
N GLN A 38 -18.19 -3.94 8.76
CA GLN A 38 -19.39 -4.76 8.88
C GLN A 38 -19.60 -5.15 10.33
N GLY A 39 -20.77 -4.81 10.88
CA GLY A 39 -21.11 -4.93 12.29
C GLY A 39 -21.12 -6.35 12.89
N SER A 40 -20.72 -7.40 12.17
CA SER A 40 -20.63 -8.77 12.71
C SER A 40 -19.85 -9.73 11.77
N GLY A 41 -18.63 -9.38 11.34
CA GLY A 41 -17.76 -10.29 10.57
C GLY A 41 -16.38 -9.70 10.30
N PRO A 42 -15.39 -10.49 9.84
CA PRO A 42 -14.10 -9.96 9.42
C PRO A 42 -14.33 -8.95 8.30
N SER A 43 -14.17 -7.68 8.66
CA SER A 43 -14.40 -6.53 7.79
C SER A 43 -13.32 -6.52 6.71
N PRO A 44 -13.65 -6.69 5.41
CA PRO A 44 -12.64 -6.66 4.38
C PRO A 44 -12.12 -5.23 4.21
N ALA A 45 -10.84 -5.04 4.48
CA ALA A 45 -10.12 -3.84 4.10
C ALA A 45 -9.76 -3.91 2.61
N LEU A 46 -10.18 -2.91 1.84
CA LEU A 46 -9.89 -2.78 0.42
C LEU A 46 -8.56 -2.05 0.23
N PHE A 47 -7.58 -2.74 -0.35
CA PHE A 47 -6.28 -2.17 -0.68
C PHE A 47 -6.12 -2.01 -2.20
N ALA A 48 -5.46 -0.93 -2.62
CA ALA A 48 -5.14 -0.66 -4.02
C ALA A 48 -3.64 -0.43 -4.24
N CYS A 49 -3.12 -1.03 -5.30
CA CYS A 49 -1.76 -0.76 -5.80
C CYS A 49 -1.68 0.65 -6.44
N PRO A 50 -0.49 1.27 -6.55
CA PRO A 50 -0.35 2.61 -7.12
C PRO A 50 -0.92 2.73 -8.54
N SER A 51 -0.74 1.70 -9.37
CA SER A 51 -1.27 1.67 -10.73
C SER A 51 -2.80 1.75 -10.77
N CYS A 52 -3.49 0.97 -9.92
CA CYS A 52 -4.95 1.03 -9.84
C CYS A 52 -5.44 2.32 -9.18
N ARG A 53 -4.69 2.87 -8.22
CA ARG A 53 -5.03 4.19 -7.66
C ARG A 53 -5.02 5.28 -8.72
N MET A 54 -4.01 5.29 -9.60
CA MET A 54 -3.93 6.26 -10.70
C MET A 54 -4.99 6.00 -11.79
N ALA A 55 -5.28 4.73 -12.11
CA ALA A 55 -6.24 4.38 -13.16
C ALA A 55 -7.70 4.66 -12.77
N TYR A 56 -8.05 4.48 -11.49
CA TYR A 56 -9.40 4.65 -10.96
C TYR A 56 -9.55 5.87 -10.06
N ASP A 57 -8.55 6.76 -10.02
CA ASP A 57 -8.49 7.95 -9.17
C ASP A 57 -8.83 7.66 -7.68
N LEU A 58 -8.25 6.58 -7.15
CA LEU A 58 -8.55 6.11 -5.80
C LEU A 58 -7.70 6.86 -4.79
N VAL A 59 -8.38 7.55 -3.88
CA VAL A 59 -7.75 8.25 -2.76
C VAL A 59 -7.46 7.26 -1.62
N PRO A 60 -6.19 7.09 -1.20
CA PRO A 60 -5.85 6.32 0.00
C PRO A 60 -6.48 6.91 1.25
N LEU A 61 -6.85 6.07 2.22
CA LEU A 61 -7.36 6.53 3.52
C LEU A 61 -6.36 7.45 4.25
N ASP A 62 -5.06 7.20 4.07
CA ASP A 62 -3.95 8.00 4.61
C ASP A 62 -3.93 9.45 4.08
N ASP A 63 -4.40 9.64 2.85
CA ASP A 63 -4.44 10.94 2.16
C ASP A 63 -5.69 11.77 2.54
N GLN A 64 -6.68 11.15 3.17
CA GLN A 64 -7.93 11.82 3.60
C GLN A 64 -7.84 12.52 4.97
N SER A 65 -6.63 12.82 5.46
CA SER A 65 -6.38 13.42 6.78
C SER A 65 -6.10 14.92 6.76
#